data_AF-A0A2U1K216-F1
#
_entry.id   AF-A0A2U1K216-F1
#
_cell.length_a   1.000
_cell.length_b   1.000
_cell.length_c   1.000
_cell.angle_alpha   90.00
_cell.angle_beta   90.00
_cell.angle_gamma   90.00
#
_symmetry.space_group_name_H-M   'P 1'
#
loop_
_entity.id
_entity.type
_entity.pdbx_description
1 polymer ?
#
loop_
_entity_poly.entity_id
_entity_poly.type
_entity_poly.pdbx_seq_one_letter_code
_entity_poly.pdbx_strand_id
1 'polypeptide(L)'
;MKNILKIFGILLLLINYSCRAQQMVQVPNDTYLLKTNDQQFLNKPLKNLLREIKPNIKSVLGTVDSPSYFIFRFIDIDEFKSGKAIGKNHLLICVYVKEPLDWNFDKRPKGKEYQWTKEDEEKYGNLTVIRIKVIGKD
;
A
#
# COMPACT_ATOMS: atom_id res chain seq x y z
N MET A 1 -5.70 -26.72 42.17
CA MET A 1 -5.48 -27.03 40.73
C MET A 1 -6.65 -26.65 39.82
N LYS A 2 -7.91 -26.90 40.19
CA LYS A 2 -9.10 -26.62 39.34
C LYS A 2 -9.27 -25.14 38.93
N ASN A 3 -8.91 -24.19 39.80
CA ASN A 3 -9.00 -22.75 39.50
C ASN A 3 -7.82 -22.22 38.67
N ILE A 4 -6.62 -22.82 38.83
CA ILE A 4 -5.43 -22.46 38.06
C ILE A 4 -5.61 -22.85 36.58
N LEU A 5 -6.14 -24.05 36.32
CA LEU A 5 -6.46 -24.49 34.95
C LEU A 5 -7.52 -23.60 34.28
N LYS A 6 -8.51 -23.11 35.03
CA LYS A 6 -9.53 -22.19 34.51
C LYS A 6 -8.94 -20.83 34.14
N ILE A 7 -8.05 -20.28 34.97
CA ILE A 7 -7.37 -19.01 34.69
C ILE A 7 -6.46 -19.14 33.46
N PHE A 8 -5.70 -20.23 33.35
CA PHE A 8 -4.87 -20.50 32.17
C PHE A 8 -5.69 -20.66 30.89
N GLY A 9 -6.85 -21.33 30.95
CA GLY A 9 -7.75 -21.48 29.82
C GLY A 9 -8.32 -20.14 29.32
N ILE A 10 -8.68 -19.24 30.23
CA ILE A 10 -9.18 -17.89 29.88
C ILE A 10 -8.05 -17.04 29.28
N LEU A 11 -6.83 -17.13 29.82
CA LEU A 11 -5.67 -16.40 29.31
C LEU A 11 -5.32 -16.84 27.87
N LEU A 12 -5.30 -18.15 27.61
CA LEU A 12 -5.08 -18.72 26.28
C LEU A 12 -6.13 -18.27 25.26
N LEU A 13 -7.40 -18.15 25.66
CA LEU A 13 -8.45 -17.64 24.78
C LEU A 13 -8.21 -16.16 24.42
N LEU A 14 -7.83 -15.31 25.38
CA LEU A 14 -7.58 -13.88 25.13
C LEU A 14 -6.37 -13.61 24.21
N ILE A 15 -5.33 -14.46 24.27
CA ILE A 15 -4.13 -14.31 23.42
C ILE A 15 -4.41 -14.73 21.96
N ASN A 16 -5.37 -15.63 21.73
CA ASN A 16 -5.74 -16.08 20.38
C ASN A 16 -6.71 -15.12 19.67
N TYR A 17 -7.49 -14.31 20.41
CA TYR A 17 -8.41 -13.32 19.82
C TYR A 17 -7.71 -12.06 19.29
N SER A 18 -6.49 -11.75 19.74
CA SER A 18 -5.74 -10.55 19.32
C SER A 18 -4.90 -10.72 18.04
N CYS A 19 -4.83 -11.93 17.48
CA CYS A 19 -3.98 -12.21 16.31
C CYS A 19 -4.72 -11.98 14.98
N ARG A 20 -5.26 -10.78 14.79
CA ARG A 20 -5.30 -10.18 13.46
C ARG A 20 -4.38 -8.98 13.54
N ALA A 21 -3.14 -9.14 13.07
CA ALA A 21 -2.23 -8.02 12.93
C ALA A 21 -2.97 -6.92 12.16
N GLN A 22 -3.24 -5.81 12.84
CA GLN A 22 -3.89 -4.66 12.24
C GLN A 22 -2.97 -4.13 11.14
N GLN A 23 -3.48 -3.98 9.93
CA GLN A 23 -2.73 -3.43 8.80
C GLN A 23 -2.11 -2.08 9.20
N MET A 24 -0.87 -1.82 8.81
CA MET A 24 -0.15 -0.61 9.24
C MET A 24 -0.90 0.70 8.90
N VAL A 25 -1.46 0.79 7.70
CA VAL A 25 -2.20 1.98 7.23
C VAL A 25 -3.69 1.70 7.36
N GLN A 26 -4.37 2.29 8.34
CA GLN A 26 -5.81 2.15 8.53
C GLN A 26 -6.61 3.23 7.81
N VAL A 27 -6.09 4.46 7.79
CA VAL A 27 -6.61 5.62 7.05
C VAL A 27 -5.52 6.20 6.15
N PRO A 28 -5.85 6.96 5.09
CA PRO A 28 -4.84 7.55 4.20
C PRO A 28 -3.73 8.32 4.93
N ASN A 29 -4.07 9.05 6.00
CA ASN A 29 -3.09 9.79 6.80
C ASN A 29 -2.06 8.90 7.49
N ASP A 30 -2.29 7.59 7.66
CA ASP A 30 -1.34 6.69 8.31
C ASP A 30 -0.18 6.28 7.40
N THR A 31 -0.18 6.66 6.13
CA THR A 31 0.87 6.24 5.19
C THR A 31 2.28 6.71 5.54
N TYR A 32 2.43 7.76 6.35
CA TYR A 32 3.75 8.14 6.87
C TYR A 32 4.38 6.96 7.64
N LEU A 33 3.58 6.08 8.25
CA LEU A 33 4.06 4.88 8.93
C LEU A 33 4.82 3.94 7.99
N LEU A 34 4.42 3.85 6.71
CA LEU A 34 5.16 3.05 5.71
C LEU A 34 6.58 3.58 5.51
N LYS A 35 6.75 4.91 5.55
CA LYS A 35 8.06 5.57 5.43
C LYS A 35 8.86 5.42 6.72
N THR A 36 8.25 5.63 7.87
CA THR A 36 8.92 5.50 9.19
C THR A 36 9.35 4.05 9.47
N ASN A 37 8.66 3.07 8.89
CA ASN A 37 8.96 1.64 9.01
C ASN A 37 9.51 1.03 7.72
N ASP A 38 10.16 1.82 6.86
CA ASP A 38 10.55 1.42 5.51
C ASP A 38 11.40 0.13 5.47
N GLN A 39 12.26 -0.08 6.47
CA GLN A 39 13.10 -1.27 6.63
C GLN A 39 12.29 -2.58 6.63
N GLN A 40 11.01 -2.55 7.00
CA GLN A 40 10.15 -3.73 6.95
C GLN A 40 9.84 -4.16 5.51
N PHE A 41 9.97 -3.26 4.54
CA PHE A 41 9.57 -3.43 3.15
C PHE A 41 10.74 -3.39 2.16
N LEU A 42 11.84 -2.71 2.51
CA LEU A 42 13.02 -2.65 1.66
C LEU A 42 13.58 -4.04 1.37
N ASN A 43 13.97 -4.26 0.11
CA ASN A 43 14.43 -5.55 -0.42
C ASN A 43 13.40 -6.69 -0.28
N LYS A 44 12.11 -6.36 -0.18
CA LYS A 44 11.01 -7.33 -0.15
C LYS A 44 10.01 -7.10 -1.27
N PRO A 45 9.16 -8.11 -1.58
CA PRO A 45 8.09 -7.98 -2.55
C PRO A 45 7.12 -6.82 -2.27
N LEU A 46 6.73 -6.09 -3.32
CA LEU A 46 5.74 -5.01 -3.30
C LEU A 46 4.44 -5.40 -2.61
N LYS A 47 3.94 -6.62 -2.84
CA LYS A 47 2.72 -7.14 -2.23
C LYS A 47 2.74 -7.11 -0.70
N ASN A 48 3.92 -7.21 -0.07
CA ASN A 48 4.05 -7.13 1.37
C ASN A 48 3.70 -5.72 1.87
N LEU A 49 4.12 -4.68 1.15
CA LEU A 49 3.75 -3.29 1.43
C LEU A 49 2.26 -3.07 1.16
N LEU A 50 1.75 -3.53 0.01
CA LEU A 50 0.35 -3.32 -0.37
C LEU A 50 -0.63 -3.98 0.62
N ARG A 51 -0.27 -5.13 1.19
CA ARG A 51 -1.09 -5.81 2.21
C ARG A 51 -1.26 -4.99 3.49
N GLU A 52 -0.30 -4.12 3.82
CA GLU A 52 -0.37 -3.23 4.97
C GLU A 52 -1.23 -1.99 4.73
N ILE A 53 -1.76 -1.81 3.51
CA ILE A 53 -2.65 -0.71 3.15
C ILE A 53 -4.10 -1.18 3.18
N LYS A 54 -4.86 -0.71 4.18
CA LYS A 54 -6.30 -0.95 4.27
C LYS A 54 -7.15 -0.04 3.37
N PRO A 55 -6.88 1.29 3.29
CA PRO A 55 -7.68 2.16 2.44
C PRO A 55 -7.62 1.72 0.97
N ASN A 56 -8.76 1.78 0.29
CA ASN A 56 -8.83 1.42 -1.11
C ASN A 56 -7.94 2.35 -1.96
N ILE A 57 -7.05 1.76 -2.75
CA ILE A 57 -6.26 2.48 -3.75
C ILE A 57 -7.20 2.79 -4.91
N LYS A 58 -7.43 4.08 -5.16
CA LYS A 58 -8.37 4.55 -6.18
C LYS A 58 -7.72 4.84 -7.52
N SER A 59 -6.44 5.22 -7.52
CA SER A 59 -5.68 5.41 -8.76
C SER A 59 -4.21 5.06 -8.61
N VAL A 60 -3.66 4.49 -9.67
CA VAL A 60 -2.24 4.11 -9.79
C VAL A 60 -1.65 4.63 -11.09
N LEU A 61 -0.39 5.03 -11.04
CA LEU A 61 0.42 5.35 -12.21
C LEU A 61 1.80 4.71 -12.06
N GLY A 62 2.24 3.96 -13.08
CA GLY A 62 3.62 3.48 -13.18
C GLY A 62 4.47 4.42 -14.02
N THR A 63 5.68 4.72 -13.55
CA THR A 63 6.73 5.44 -14.29
C THR A 63 7.85 4.46 -14.59
N VAL A 64 8.15 4.28 -15.87
CA VAL A 64 9.13 3.30 -16.39
C VAL A 64 10.56 3.83 -16.42
N ASP A 65 10.78 5.10 -16.08
CA ASP A 65 12.12 5.71 -16.00
C ASP A 65 12.98 5.02 -14.94
N SER A 66 14.29 5.28 -14.93
CA SER A 66 15.22 4.71 -13.95
C SER A 66 15.49 5.70 -12.80
N PRO A 67 15.22 5.35 -11.54
CA PRO A 67 14.57 4.11 -11.07
C PRO A 67 13.06 4.10 -11.29
N SER A 68 12.50 2.93 -11.61
CA SER A 68 11.07 2.80 -11.89
C SER A 68 10.25 2.82 -10.60
N TYR A 69 9.04 3.36 -10.67
CA TYR A 69 8.18 3.47 -9.49
C TYR A 69 6.69 3.49 -9.83
N PHE A 70 5.89 3.10 -8.85
CA PHE A 70 4.44 3.31 -8.84
C PHE A 70 4.08 4.51 -7.96
N ILE A 71 3.06 5.25 -8.38
CA ILE A 71 2.35 6.24 -7.55
C ILE A 71 1.00 5.65 -7.20
N PHE A 72 0.73 5.43 -5.93
CA PHE A 72 -0.56 5.02 -5.40
C PHE A 72 -1.29 6.22 -4.77
N ARG A 73 -2.59 6.37 -5.06
CA ARG A 73 -3.44 7.42 -4.49
C ARG A 73 -4.75 6.84 -3.95
N PHE A 74 -5.28 7.48 -2.92
CA PHE A 74 -6.58 7.15 -2.31
C PHE A 74 -7.74 8.00 -2.86
N ILE A 75 -7.47 8.77 -3.91
CA ILE A 75 -8.44 9.61 -4.62
C ILE A 75 -8.57 9.19 -6.08
N ASP A 76 -9.74 9.45 -6.65
CA ASP A 76 -10.05 9.17 -8.05
C ASP A 76 -9.26 10.11 -8.98
N ILE A 77 -8.98 9.64 -10.19
CA ILE A 77 -8.19 10.45 -11.14
C ILE A 77 -8.94 11.72 -11.57
N ASP A 78 -10.26 11.68 -11.66
CA ASP A 78 -11.06 12.86 -12.03
C ASP A 78 -11.04 13.91 -10.92
N GLU A 79 -11.06 13.46 -9.66
CA GLU A 79 -10.87 14.35 -8.50
C GLU A 79 -9.48 15.00 -8.55
N PHE A 80 -8.44 14.21 -8.85
CA PHE A 80 -7.07 14.69 -9.01
C PHE A 80 -6.96 15.74 -10.15
N LYS A 81 -7.48 15.41 -11.34
CA LYS A 81 -7.41 16.26 -12.55
C LYS A 81 -8.24 17.54 -12.42
N SER A 82 -9.37 17.49 -11.72
CA SER A 82 -10.27 18.64 -11.56
C SER A 82 -9.68 19.81 -10.78
N GLY A 83 -8.47 19.67 -10.23
CA GLY A 83 -7.86 20.72 -9.42
C GLY A 83 -8.52 20.91 -8.05
N LYS A 84 -9.67 20.27 -7.78
CA LYS A 84 -10.24 20.14 -6.42
C LYS A 84 -9.24 19.53 -5.45
N ALA A 85 -8.28 18.80 -6.00
CA ALA A 85 -7.17 18.24 -5.28
C ALA A 85 -5.98 19.22 -5.09
N ILE A 86 -5.73 20.10 -6.04
CA ILE A 86 -4.59 21.03 -6.03
C ILE A 86 -4.79 22.02 -4.87
N GLY A 87 -3.86 22.00 -3.90
CA GLY A 87 -3.93 22.80 -2.67
C GLY A 87 -4.43 22.05 -1.42
N LYS A 88 -5.01 20.86 -1.55
CA LYS A 88 -5.47 20.03 -0.41
C LYS A 88 -4.44 19.02 0.11
N ASN A 89 -3.19 19.12 -0.34
CA ASN A 89 -2.09 18.27 0.13
C ASN A 89 -2.39 16.76 0.03
N HIS A 90 -2.74 16.31 -1.19
CA HIS A 90 -3.13 14.92 -1.40
C HIS A 90 -2.01 13.97 -1.08
N LEU A 91 -2.39 13.01 -0.26
CA LEU A 91 -1.49 11.99 0.17
C LEU A 91 -1.33 10.95 -0.94
N LEU A 92 -0.09 10.75 -1.35
CA LEU A 92 0.30 9.74 -2.32
C LEU A 92 1.54 9.00 -1.85
N ILE A 93 1.66 7.75 -2.28
CA ILE A 93 2.79 6.89 -1.99
C ILE A 93 3.51 6.63 -3.31
N CYS A 94 4.78 7.00 -3.40
CA CYS A 94 5.67 6.53 -4.44
C CYS A 94 6.45 5.32 -3.93
N VAL A 95 6.33 4.18 -4.61
CA VAL A 95 7.08 2.97 -4.30
C VAL A 95 8.01 2.66 -5.47
N TYR A 96 9.31 2.79 -5.23
CA TYR A 96 10.34 2.49 -6.20
C TYR A 96 10.68 1.01 -6.17
N VAL A 97 10.88 0.45 -7.36
CA VAL A 97 11.17 -0.97 -7.56
C VAL A 97 12.52 -1.17 -8.23
N LYS A 98 13.15 -2.31 -7.97
CA LYS A 98 14.47 -2.64 -8.51
C LYS A 98 14.41 -3.06 -9.97
N GLU A 99 13.42 -3.88 -10.31
CA GLU A 99 13.28 -4.47 -11.63
C GLU A 99 12.67 -3.46 -12.62
N PRO A 100 12.96 -3.60 -13.93
CA PRO A 100 12.32 -2.79 -14.96
C PRO A 100 10.80 -2.95 -14.94
N LEU A 101 10.11 -1.82 -15.07
CA LEU A 101 8.66 -1.74 -15.13
C LEU A 101 8.21 -1.75 -16.58
N ASP A 102 7.24 -2.59 -16.95
CA ASP A 102 6.62 -2.59 -18.27
C ASP A 102 5.20 -2.00 -18.23
N TRP A 103 5.00 -1.02 -17.35
CA TRP A 103 3.74 -0.29 -17.24
C TRP A 103 3.49 0.56 -18.49
N ASN A 104 2.56 0.12 -19.33
CA ASN A 104 2.16 0.83 -20.53
C ASN A 104 0.71 1.30 -20.40
N PHE A 105 0.52 2.61 -20.25
CA PHE A 105 -0.79 3.22 -20.05
C PHE A 105 -1.71 3.02 -21.26
N ASP A 106 -1.19 3.17 -22.48
CA ASP A 106 -1.97 3.10 -23.73
C ASP A 106 -2.47 1.69 -24.05
N LYS A 107 -1.83 0.66 -23.48
CA LYS A 107 -2.24 -0.74 -23.63
C LYS A 107 -3.30 -1.17 -22.61
N ARG A 108 -3.66 -0.32 -21.64
CA ARG A 108 -4.68 -0.66 -20.63
C ARG A 108 -6.09 -0.49 -21.19
N PRO A 109 -7.09 -1.23 -20.69
CA PRO A 109 -8.48 -1.06 -21.10
C PRO A 109 -8.96 0.38 -20.87
N LYS A 110 -9.65 0.95 -21.86
CA LYS A 110 -10.18 2.32 -21.79
C LYS A 110 -11.09 2.50 -20.58
N GLY A 111 -10.87 3.57 -19.81
CA GLY A 111 -11.58 3.88 -18.57
C GLY A 111 -11.10 3.12 -17.33
N LYS A 112 -10.10 2.23 -17.45
CA LYS A 112 -9.50 1.48 -16.33
C LYS A 112 -7.99 1.67 -16.24
N GLU A 113 -7.45 2.65 -16.95
CA GLU A 113 -6.01 2.86 -17.10
C GLU A 113 -5.32 3.15 -15.77
N TYR A 114 -6.04 3.75 -14.81
CA TYR A 114 -5.54 4.05 -13.47
C TYR A 114 -5.92 3.02 -12.40
N GLN A 115 -6.70 1.99 -12.74
CA GLN A 115 -7.12 0.99 -11.75
C GLN A 115 -5.97 0.02 -11.46
N TRP A 116 -5.79 -0.32 -10.18
CA TRP A 116 -4.97 -1.46 -9.79
C TRP A 116 -5.83 -2.72 -9.86
N THR A 117 -5.48 -3.64 -10.74
CA THR A 117 -6.23 -4.86 -11.00
C THR A 117 -5.58 -6.06 -10.32
N LYS A 118 -6.27 -7.21 -10.30
CA LYS A 118 -5.68 -8.45 -9.78
C LYS A 118 -4.51 -8.91 -10.65
N GLU A 119 -4.61 -8.69 -11.95
CA GLU A 119 -3.55 -8.97 -12.91
C GLU A 119 -2.31 -8.10 -12.63
N ASP A 120 -2.49 -6.84 -12.23
CA ASP A 120 -1.38 -6.00 -11.78
C ASP A 120 -0.76 -6.54 -10.47
N GLU A 121 -1.57 -6.99 -9.52
CA GLU A 121 -1.08 -7.61 -8.28
C GLU A 121 -0.26 -8.87 -8.54
N GLU A 122 -0.73 -9.75 -9.43
CA GLU A 122 -0.02 -10.98 -9.81
C GLU A 122 1.30 -10.67 -10.53
N LYS A 123 1.27 -9.71 -11.47
CA LYS A 123 2.41 -9.36 -12.30
C LYS A 123 3.47 -8.58 -11.54
N TYR A 124 3.07 -7.60 -10.74
CA TYR A 124 3.97 -6.63 -10.11
C TYR A 124 4.14 -6.85 -8.61
N GLY A 125 3.33 -7.68 -7.97
CA GLY A 125 3.37 -7.89 -6.53
C GLY A 125 4.69 -8.48 -6.02
N ASN A 126 5.45 -9.17 -6.88
CA ASN A 126 6.76 -9.73 -6.52
C ASN A 126 7.95 -8.80 -6.79
N LEU A 127 7.74 -7.59 -7.33
CA LEU A 127 8.82 -6.63 -7.56
C LEU A 127 9.46 -6.20 -6.24
N THR A 128 10.78 -6.00 -6.26
CA THR A 128 11.57 -5.67 -5.07
C THR A 128 11.47 -4.19 -4.77
N VAL A 129 10.94 -3.84 -3.59
CA VAL A 129 10.87 -2.45 -3.13
C VAL A 129 12.27 -1.95 -2.73
N ILE A 130 12.70 -0.83 -3.31
CA ILE A 130 14.01 -0.20 -3.03
C ILE A 130 13.90 1.15 -2.33
N ARG A 131 12.73 1.79 -2.39
CA ARG A 131 12.47 3.06 -1.70
C ARG A 131 10.97 3.32 -1.59
N ILE A 132 10.57 3.92 -0.49
CA ILE A 132 9.22 4.44 -0.27
C ILE A 132 9.32 5.95 -0.08
N LYS A 133 8.45 6.70 -0.75
CA LYS A 133 8.30 8.14 -0.53
C LYS A 133 6.82 8.43 -0.33
N VAL A 134 6.51 9.17 0.72
CA VAL A 134 5.17 9.72 0.96
C VAL A 134 5.23 11.20 0.63
N ILE A 135 4.25 11.68 -0.15
CA ILE A 135 4.07 13.09 -0.50
C ILE A 135 2.66 13.48 -0.10
N GLY A 136 2.49 14.64 0.53
CA GLY A 136 1.26 15.06 1.19
C GLY A 136 1.54 15.41 2.64
N LYS A 137 0.51 15.72 3.42
CA LYS A 137 0.70 16.21 4.80
C LYS A 137 0.89 15.05 5.79
N ASP A 138 1.81 15.28 6.73
CA ASP A 138 1.82 14.72 8.09
C ASP A 138 0.84 15.52 8.99
#